data_AF-A0A1Z5H8Q1-F1
#
_entry.id   AF-A0A1Z5H8Q1-F1
#
_cell.length_a   1.000
_cell.length_b   1.000
_cell.length_c   1.000
_cell.angle_alpha   90.00
_cell.angle_beta   90.00
_cell.angle_gamma   90.00
#
_symmetry.space_group_name_H-M   'P 1'
#
loop_
_entity.id
_entity.type
_entity.pdbx_description
1 polymer ?
#
loop_
_entity_poly.entity_id
_entity_poly.type
_entity_poly.pdbx_seq_one_letter_code
_entity_poly.pdbx_strand_id
1 'polypeptide(L)'
;MYNAYKNELDQIISHYNALQSAFKKSKRYERYQKSCQEKLGLPAFNRKLSVAKILNPEIILRTFQAYENKVNHQFRIAKKQLNFNIQPTDKSSKVLSEPLSTALAKAELWNKKSQSLAIKASSSVRFNKTSGFYIGRYLLDLKVYDGKQLIGGKQHGIKGASLQNNAATQTQAVKKFTQLIEKEGLWNVLGLQEVSCK
;
A
#
# COMPACT_ATOMS: atom_id res chain seq x y z
N MET A 1 -4.74 -38.76 -14.22
CA MET A 1 -5.29 -37.42 -13.88
C MET A 1 -4.88 -36.96 -12.47
N TYR A 2 -5.08 -37.76 -11.42
CA TYR A 2 -4.62 -37.46 -10.04
C TYR A 2 -3.15 -36.98 -9.94
N ASN A 3 -2.21 -37.76 -10.51
CA ASN A 3 -0.78 -37.45 -10.46
C ASN A 3 -0.42 -36.07 -11.05
N ALA A 4 -1.18 -35.59 -12.04
CA ALA A 4 -0.95 -34.26 -12.62
C ALA A 4 -1.26 -33.16 -11.60
N TYR A 5 -2.45 -33.21 -10.97
CA TYR A 5 -2.81 -32.26 -9.93
C TYR A 5 -1.87 -32.31 -8.72
N LYS A 6 -1.48 -33.51 -8.29
CA LYS A 6 -0.51 -33.68 -7.20
C LYS A 6 0.84 -33.03 -7.55
N ASN A 7 1.36 -33.29 -8.74
CA ASN A 7 2.62 -32.69 -9.19
C ASN A 7 2.56 -31.17 -9.26
N GLU A 8 1.44 -30.59 -9.74
CA GLU A 8 1.25 -29.13 -9.74
C GLU A 8 1.21 -28.54 -8.32
N LEU A 9 0.53 -29.19 -7.38
CA LEU A 9 0.50 -28.76 -5.98
C LEU A 9 1.89 -28.83 -5.33
N ASP A 10 2.62 -29.91 -5.58
CA ASP A 10 3.99 -30.11 -5.10
C ASP A 10 4.95 -29.07 -5.71
N GLN A 11 4.76 -28.69 -6.98
CA GLN A 11 5.51 -27.62 -7.65
C GLN A 11 5.25 -26.25 -7.03
N ILE A 12 3.98 -25.90 -6.73
CA ILE A 12 3.63 -24.63 -6.08
C ILE A 12 4.34 -24.53 -4.71
N ILE A 13 4.28 -25.60 -3.92
CA ILE A 13 4.93 -25.64 -2.60
C ILE A 13 6.45 -25.54 -2.74
N SER A 14 7.05 -26.23 -3.71
CA SER A 14 8.49 -26.20 -3.97
C SER A 14 8.95 -24.80 -4.39
N HIS A 15 8.20 -24.14 -5.26
CA HIS A 15 8.46 -22.77 -5.68
C HIS A 15 8.38 -21.79 -4.49
N TYR A 16 7.30 -21.87 -3.71
CA TYR A 16 7.15 -21.07 -2.49
C TYR A 16 8.33 -21.24 -1.52
N ASN A 17 8.77 -22.50 -1.30
CA ASN A 17 9.90 -22.81 -0.43
C ASN A 17 11.22 -22.21 -0.97
N ALA A 18 11.45 -22.28 -2.27
CA ALA A 18 12.64 -21.69 -2.91
C ALA A 18 12.69 -20.17 -2.73
N LEU A 19 11.53 -19.49 -2.78
CA LEU A 19 11.43 -18.03 -2.61
C LEU A 19 11.58 -17.54 -1.16
N GLN A 20 11.54 -18.43 -0.14
CA GLN A 20 11.57 -18.02 1.26
C GLN A 20 12.84 -17.29 1.67
N SER A 21 13.98 -17.64 1.07
CA SER A 21 15.26 -16.98 1.35
C SER A 21 15.23 -15.51 0.91
N ALA A 22 14.72 -15.23 -0.28
CA ALA A 22 14.54 -13.89 -0.81
C ALA A 22 13.46 -13.11 -0.05
N PHE A 23 12.35 -13.76 0.32
CA PHE A 23 11.30 -13.15 1.14
C PHE A 23 11.83 -12.64 2.49
N LYS A 24 12.66 -13.45 3.18
CA LYS A 24 13.29 -13.04 4.44
C LYS A 24 14.21 -11.83 4.28
N LYS A 25 14.85 -11.65 3.12
CA LYS A 25 15.71 -10.49 2.82
C LYS A 25 14.92 -9.26 2.36
N SER A 26 13.69 -9.45 1.88
CA SER A 26 12.83 -8.39 1.33
C SER A 26 12.47 -7.34 2.40
N LYS A 27 12.26 -6.10 1.97
CA LYS A 27 11.81 -5.00 2.84
C LYS A 27 10.30 -5.06 3.08
N ARG A 28 9.75 -4.20 3.94
CA ARG A 28 8.37 -4.33 4.43
C ARG A 28 7.34 -4.23 3.31
N TYR A 29 7.48 -3.24 2.44
CA TYR A 29 6.56 -3.06 1.32
C TYR A 29 6.60 -4.25 0.36
N GLU A 30 7.80 -4.68 0.00
CA GLU A 30 8.02 -5.83 -0.87
C GLU A 30 7.50 -7.14 -0.24
N ARG A 31 7.69 -7.34 1.07
CA ARG A 31 7.12 -8.50 1.79
C ARG A 31 5.60 -8.47 1.73
N TYR A 32 4.98 -7.30 1.89
CA TYR A 32 3.54 -7.17 1.75
C TYR A 32 3.09 -7.53 0.33
N GLN A 33 3.73 -6.98 -0.71
CA GLN A 33 3.47 -7.31 -2.12
C GLN A 33 3.57 -8.82 -2.39
N LYS A 34 4.68 -9.45 -1.99
CA LYS A 34 4.88 -10.89 -2.20
C LYS A 34 3.84 -11.72 -1.45
N SER A 35 3.61 -11.41 -0.17
CA SER A 35 2.62 -12.14 0.64
C SER A 35 1.19 -12.00 0.10
N CYS A 36 0.86 -10.85 -0.50
CA CYS A 36 -0.40 -10.60 -1.18
C CYS A 36 -0.56 -11.50 -2.42
N GLN A 37 0.47 -11.57 -3.26
CA GLN A 37 0.47 -12.41 -4.46
C GLN A 37 0.31 -13.89 -4.11
N GLU A 38 1.05 -14.39 -3.11
CA GLU A 38 0.90 -15.77 -2.62
C GLU A 38 -0.52 -16.02 -2.07
N LYS A 39 -1.07 -15.05 -1.33
CA LYS A 39 -2.43 -15.14 -0.77
C LYS A 39 -3.50 -15.22 -1.87
N LEU A 40 -3.36 -14.45 -2.94
CA LEU A 40 -4.23 -14.47 -4.12
C LEU A 40 -4.16 -15.80 -4.88
N GLY A 41 -3.05 -16.54 -4.79
CA GLY A 41 -2.91 -17.87 -5.37
C GLY A 41 -3.65 -18.98 -4.61
N LEU A 42 -3.98 -18.77 -3.32
CA LEU A 42 -4.59 -19.82 -2.48
C LEU A 42 -5.93 -20.35 -3.00
N PRO A 43 -6.88 -19.54 -3.51
CA PRO A 43 -8.14 -20.06 -4.05
C PRO A 43 -7.93 -21.07 -5.19
N ALA A 44 -7.00 -20.78 -6.11
CA ALA A 44 -6.69 -21.69 -7.21
C ALA A 44 -6.00 -22.96 -6.70
N PHE A 45 -5.06 -22.81 -5.75
CA PHE A 45 -4.41 -23.94 -5.08
C PHE A 45 -5.43 -24.85 -4.37
N ASN A 46 -6.35 -24.28 -3.59
CA ASN A 46 -7.37 -25.01 -2.85
C ASN A 46 -8.33 -25.76 -3.79
N ARG A 47 -8.71 -25.17 -4.93
CA ARG A 47 -9.51 -25.88 -5.96
C ARG A 47 -8.77 -27.10 -6.51
N LYS A 48 -7.48 -26.98 -6.84
CA LYS A 48 -6.65 -28.11 -7.30
C LYS A 48 -6.54 -29.19 -6.23
N LEU A 49 -6.37 -28.81 -4.97
CA LEU A 49 -6.33 -29.74 -3.84
C LEU A 49 -7.66 -30.49 -3.66
N SER A 50 -8.79 -29.81 -3.79
CA SER A 50 -10.12 -30.45 -3.75
C SER A 50 -10.29 -31.48 -4.85
N VAL A 51 -9.88 -31.17 -6.09
CA VAL A 51 -9.94 -32.13 -7.20
C VAL A 51 -9.01 -33.32 -6.95
N ALA A 52 -7.78 -33.08 -6.48
CA ALA A 52 -6.86 -34.16 -6.15
C ALA A 52 -7.42 -35.10 -5.06
N LYS A 53 -8.10 -34.55 -4.04
CA LYS A 53 -8.75 -35.32 -2.98
C LYS A 53 -9.96 -36.12 -3.48
N ILE A 54 -10.75 -35.58 -4.41
CA ILE A 54 -11.85 -36.33 -5.04
C ILE A 54 -11.31 -37.51 -5.86
N LEU A 55 -10.24 -37.28 -6.62
CA LEU A 55 -9.62 -38.30 -7.46
C LEU A 55 -8.86 -39.36 -6.64
N ASN A 56 -8.37 -39.00 -5.44
CA ASN A 56 -7.74 -39.93 -4.51
C ASN A 56 -8.06 -39.52 -3.06
N PRO A 57 -9.07 -40.14 -2.42
CA PRO A 57 -9.47 -39.83 -1.05
C PRO A 57 -8.39 -40.08 0.01
N GLU A 58 -7.41 -40.94 -0.28
CA GLU A 58 -6.32 -41.31 0.65
C GLU A 58 -5.15 -40.31 0.62
N ILE A 59 -5.21 -39.26 -0.20
CA ILE A 59 -4.14 -38.25 -0.25
C ILE A 59 -3.91 -37.62 1.13
N ILE A 60 -2.65 -37.64 1.58
CA ILE A 60 -2.25 -37.02 2.84
C ILE A 60 -2.26 -35.49 2.68
N LEU A 61 -3.20 -34.83 3.37
CA LEU A 61 -3.42 -33.38 3.24
C LEU A 61 -2.45 -32.50 4.04
N ARG A 62 -1.68 -33.10 4.96
CA ARG A 62 -0.88 -32.38 5.96
C ARG A 62 0.06 -31.34 5.35
N THR A 63 0.75 -31.68 4.27
CA THR A 63 1.71 -30.77 3.61
C THR A 63 1.01 -29.58 2.96
N PHE A 64 -0.13 -29.82 2.30
CA PHE A 64 -0.90 -28.76 1.64
C PHE A 64 -1.56 -27.81 2.64
N GLN A 65 -2.11 -28.34 3.74
CA GLN A 65 -2.64 -27.54 4.85
C GLN A 65 -1.55 -26.71 5.54
N ALA A 66 -0.36 -27.29 5.73
CA ALA A 66 0.77 -26.55 6.30
C ALA A 66 1.21 -25.38 5.40
N TYR A 67 1.17 -25.55 4.08
CA TYR A 67 1.42 -24.48 3.11
C TYR A 67 0.37 -23.37 3.21
N GLU A 68 -0.92 -23.70 3.17
CA GLU A 68 -2.01 -22.73 3.30
C GLU A 68 -1.89 -21.89 4.58
N ASN A 69 -1.64 -22.57 5.71
CA ASN A 69 -1.46 -21.91 7.00
C ASN A 69 -0.25 -20.96 6.99
N LYS A 70 0.87 -21.35 6.37
CA LYS A 70 2.06 -20.50 6.25
C LYS A 70 1.77 -19.26 5.41
N VAL A 71 1.13 -19.40 4.24
CA VAL A 71 0.79 -18.26 3.37
C VAL A 71 -0.13 -17.28 4.09
N ASN A 72 -1.21 -17.78 4.72
CA ASN A 72 -2.14 -16.97 5.49
C ASN A 72 -1.45 -16.23 6.64
N HIS A 73 -0.59 -16.93 7.38
CA HIS A 73 0.15 -16.35 8.50
C HIS A 73 1.13 -15.27 8.04
N GLN A 74 1.89 -15.52 6.96
CA GLN A 74 2.81 -14.54 6.38
C GLN A 74 2.08 -13.29 5.92
N PHE A 75 0.96 -13.44 5.20
CA PHE A 75 0.14 -12.31 4.78
C PHE A 75 -0.36 -11.49 5.96
N ARG A 76 -0.90 -12.14 7.00
CA ARG A 76 -1.38 -11.44 8.21
C ARG A 76 -0.28 -10.63 8.89
N ILE A 77 0.91 -11.19 9.02
CA ILE A 77 2.07 -10.50 9.61
C ILE A 77 2.48 -9.31 8.73
N ALA A 78 2.66 -9.54 7.42
CA ALA A 78 3.09 -8.50 6.50
C ALA A 78 2.09 -7.33 6.45
N LYS A 79 0.78 -7.64 6.40
CA LYS A 79 -0.29 -6.64 6.48
C LYS A 79 -0.21 -5.82 7.77
N LYS A 80 -0.07 -6.47 8.92
CA LYS A 80 0.03 -5.78 10.23
C LYS A 80 1.29 -4.89 10.33
N GLN A 81 2.38 -5.29 9.68
CA GLN A 81 3.63 -4.55 9.68
C GLN A 81 3.66 -3.39 8.68
N LEU A 82 2.79 -3.42 7.66
CA LEU A 82 2.68 -2.36 6.68
C LEU A 82 1.99 -1.15 7.28
N ASN A 83 2.78 -0.20 7.75
CA ASN A 83 2.30 1.06 8.29
C ASN A 83 3.13 2.21 7.73
N PHE A 84 2.53 3.39 7.68
CA PHE A 84 3.12 4.61 7.20
C PHE A 84 3.12 5.68 8.29
N ASN A 85 4.13 6.54 8.24
CA ASN A 85 4.25 7.73 9.05
C ASN A 85 4.58 8.92 8.14
N ILE A 86 3.82 10.01 8.26
CA ILE A 86 4.10 11.23 7.49
C ILE A 86 5.08 12.11 8.27
N GLN A 87 6.15 12.50 7.58
CA GLN A 87 7.21 13.39 8.04
C GLN A 87 7.13 14.68 7.21
N PRO A 88 6.32 15.67 7.64
CA PRO A 88 6.26 16.94 6.95
C PRO A 88 7.53 17.76 7.20
N THR A 89 8.04 18.45 6.17
CA THR A 89 9.25 19.28 6.27
C THR A 89 9.03 20.62 6.95
N ASP A 90 7.79 21.12 6.94
CA ASP A 90 7.41 22.44 7.44
C ASP A 90 5.92 22.50 7.78
N LYS A 91 5.47 23.64 8.31
CA LYS A 91 4.07 23.85 8.73
C LYS A 91 3.08 23.75 7.56
N SER A 92 3.41 24.25 6.38
CA SER A 92 2.54 24.19 5.20
C SER A 92 2.39 22.75 4.71
N SER A 93 3.48 22.01 4.70
CA SER A 93 3.54 20.59 4.35
C SER A 93 2.72 19.75 5.31
N LYS A 94 2.75 20.08 6.61
CA LYS A 94 1.91 19.43 7.63
C LYS A 94 0.42 19.61 7.34
N VAL A 95 -0.02 20.84 7.06
CA VAL A 95 -1.44 21.13 6.78
C VAL A 95 -1.91 20.46 5.48
N LEU A 96 -1.12 20.53 4.41
CA LEU A 96 -1.48 19.93 3.12
C LEU A 96 -1.49 18.40 3.12
N SER A 97 -0.65 17.76 3.96
CA SER A 97 -0.61 16.29 4.08
C SER A 97 -1.58 15.74 5.12
N GLU A 98 -2.34 16.59 5.82
CA GLU A 98 -3.30 16.15 6.84
C GLU A 98 -4.38 15.19 6.29
N PRO A 99 -4.99 15.43 5.11
CA PRO A 99 -5.92 14.46 4.51
C PRO A 99 -5.33 13.07 4.29
N LEU A 100 -4.03 12.98 4.00
CA LEU A 100 -3.34 11.72 3.82
C LEU A 100 -3.23 10.94 5.13
N SER A 101 -3.02 11.64 6.26
CA SER A 101 -3.02 11.00 7.58
C SER A 101 -4.38 10.40 7.93
N THR A 102 -5.46 11.11 7.62
CA THR A 102 -6.84 10.63 7.80
C THR A 102 -7.12 9.41 6.93
N ALA A 103 -6.75 9.46 5.66
CA ALA A 103 -6.97 8.34 4.74
C ALA A 103 -6.15 7.09 5.14
N LEU A 104 -4.89 7.26 5.54
CA LEU A 104 -4.06 6.17 6.06
C LEU A 104 -4.64 5.57 7.34
N ALA A 105 -5.16 6.40 8.25
CA ALA A 105 -5.80 5.92 9.48
C ALA A 105 -7.07 5.11 9.19
N LYS A 106 -7.92 5.58 8.26
CA LYS A 106 -9.11 4.85 7.80
C LYS A 106 -8.78 3.51 7.17
N ALA A 107 -7.61 3.39 6.53
CA ALA A 107 -7.14 2.14 5.93
C ALA A 107 -6.39 1.22 6.92
N GLU A 108 -6.31 1.58 8.21
CA GLU A 108 -5.49 0.88 9.22
C GLU A 108 -4.00 0.81 8.87
N LEU A 109 -3.52 1.76 8.07
CA LEU A 109 -2.13 1.85 7.59
C LEU A 109 -1.33 2.94 8.30
N TRP A 110 -1.91 3.62 9.30
CA TRP A 110 -1.27 4.73 10.01
C TRP A 110 -0.59 4.29 11.31
N ASN A 111 0.70 4.61 11.48
CA ASN A 111 1.39 4.37 12.74
C ASN A 111 2.55 5.34 12.95
N LYS A 112 2.58 6.01 14.12
CA LYS A 112 3.65 6.95 14.50
C LYS A 112 4.94 6.26 15.00
N LYS A 113 4.96 4.93 15.12
CA LYS A 113 6.12 4.16 15.63
C LYS A 113 7.28 4.09 14.62
N SER A 114 8.48 3.79 15.12
CA SER A 114 9.76 3.73 14.40
C SER A 114 9.87 2.65 13.31
N GLN A 115 8.95 1.68 13.26
CA GLN A 115 8.97 0.59 12.27
C GLN A 115 8.05 0.80 11.06
N SER A 116 7.65 2.06 10.81
CA SER A 116 6.81 2.45 9.67
C SER A 116 7.64 2.83 8.44
N LEU A 117 6.99 2.79 7.27
CA LEU A 117 7.46 3.46 6.05
C LEU A 117 7.33 4.97 6.24
N ALA A 118 8.34 5.72 5.81
CA ALA A 118 8.34 7.18 5.95
C ALA A 118 7.79 7.84 4.69
N ILE A 119 6.76 8.66 4.83
CA ILE A 119 6.27 9.56 3.78
C ILE A 119 6.86 10.94 4.07
N LYS A 120 7.91 11.32 3.36
CA LYS A 120 8.43 12.70 3.43
C LYS A 120 7.52 13.59 2.59
N ALA A 121 6.86 14.54 3.26
CA ALA A 121 5.96 15.48 2.62
C ALA A 121 6.60 16.87 2.62
N SER A 122 6.80 17.42 1.43
CA SER A 122 7.30 18.78 1.25
C SER A 122 6.38 19.57 0.33
N SER A 123 6.21 20.85 0.62
CA SER A 123 5.28 21.69 -0.12
C SER A 123 5.89 23.03 -0.46
N SER A 124 5.50 23.55 -1.62
CA SER A 124 5.75 24.94 -2.00
C SER A 124 4.44 25.58 -2.44
N VAL A 125 4.36 26.90 -2.31
CA VAL A 125 3.16 27.66 -2.66
C VAL A 125 3.52 28.94 -3.40
N ARG A 126 2.73 29.26 -4.42
CA ARG A 126 2.73 30.57 -5.08
C ARG A 126 1.35 31.20 -4.92
N PHE A 127 1.31 32.38 -4.31
CA PHE A 127 0.09 33.15 -4.13
C PHE A 127 0.00 34.28 -5.14
N ASN A 128 -1.15 34.38 -5.80
CA ASN A 128 -1.48 35.51 -6.66
C ASN A 128 -2.84 36.07 -6.25
N LYS A 129 -3.05 37.37 -6.44
CA LYS A 129 -4.35 38.02 -6.32
C LYS A 129 -4.76 38.54 -7.69
N THR A 130 -5.96 38.18 -8.16
CA THR A 130 -6.47 38.61 -9.47
C THR A 130 -7.98 38.71 -9.43
N SER A 131 -8.53 39.82 -9.94
CA SER A 131 -9.98 40.05 -10.02
C SER A 131 -10.73 39.83 -8.70
N GLY A 132 -10.14 40.26 -7.57
CA GLY A 132 -10.72 40.09 -6.23
C GLY A 132 -10.52 38.72 -5.59
N PHE A 133 -10.03 37.73 -6.33
CA PHE A 133 -9.74 36.39 -5.80
C PHE A 133 -8.30 36.26 -5.32
N TYR A 134 -8.14 35.59 -4.18
CA TYR A 134 -6.88 35.00 -3.75
C TYR A 134 -6.74 33.62 -4.38
N ILE A 135 -5.58 33.35 -4.99
CA ILE A 135 -5.28 32.07 -5.64
C ILE A 135 -3.97 31.54 -5.07
N GLY A 136 -4.02 30.35 -4.46
CA GLY A 136 -2.85 29.60 -4.02
C GLY A 136 -2.61 28.41 -4.94
N ARG A 137 -1.43 28.36 -5.58
CA ARG A 137 -0.97 27.20 -6.34
C ARG A 137 0.05 26.46 -5.50
N TYR A 138 -0.33 25.29 -5.00
CA TYR A 138 0.48 24.43 -4.14
C TYR A 138 1.08 23.30 -4.97
N LEU A 139 2.34 22.99 -4.71
CA LEU A 139 2.98 21.77 -5.17
C LEU A 139 3.33 20.95 -3.94
N LEU A 140 2.68 19.80 -3.77
CA LEU A 140 2.95 18.84 -2.70
C LEU A 140 3.76 17.68 -3.27
N ASP A 141 5.02 17.56 -2.86
CA ASP A 141 5.91 16.44 -3.20
C ASP A 141 5.87 15.41 -2.07
N LEU A 142 5.40 14.20 -2.39
CA LEU A 142 5.34 13.06 -1.48
C LEU A 142 6.38 12.02 -1.91
N LYS A 143 7.27 11.64 -1.00
CA LYS A 143 8.27 10.59 -1.22
C LYS A 143 8.16 9.51 -0.15
N VAL A 144 8.02 8.26 -0.58
CA VAL A 144 7.84 7.10 0.30
C VAL A 144 9.12 6.31 0.42
N TYR A 145 9.56 6.09 1.65
CA TYR A 145 10.78 5.36 1.96
C TYR A 145 10.51 4.12 2.82
N ASP A 146 11.18 3.02 2.49
CA ASP A 146 11.33 1.86 3.38
C ASP A 146 12.76 1.84 3.92
N GLY A 147 12.94 2.43 5.12
CA GLY A 147 14.26 2.75 5.64
C GLY A 147 14.92 3.86 4.82
N LYS A 148 16.04 3.55 4.14
CA LYS A 148 16.78 4.50 3.29
C LYS A 148 16.38 4.42 1.81
N GLN A 149 15.64 3.39 1.41
CA GLN A 149 15.29 3.16 0.01
C GLN A 149 14.02 3.92 -0.36
N LEU A 150 14.09 4.74 -1.40
CA LEU A 150 12.91 5.34 -2.03
C LEU A 150 12.16 4.23 -2.79
N ILE A 151 10.90 4.01 -2.44
CA ILE A 151 10.05 2.96 -3.03
C ILE A 151 8.85 3.51 -3.80
N GLY A 152 8.59 4.81 -3.67
CA GLY A 152 7.53 5.49 -4.39
C GLY A 152 7.56 6.99 -4.14
N GLY A 153 6.82 7.73 -4.95
CA GLY A 153 6.64 9.15 -4.76
C GLY A 153 5.87 9.79 -5.89
N LYS A 154 5.16 10.87 -5.59
CA LYS A 154 4.35 11.61 -6.56
C LYS A 154 4.24 13.06 -6.15
N GLN A 155 4.28 13.93 -7.14
CA GLN A 155 4.03 15.36 -6.98
C GLN A 155 2.59 15.69 -7.36
N HIS A 156 1.95 16.50 -6.53
CA HIS A 156 0.56 16.92 -6.71
C HIS A 156 0.47 18.43 -6.83
N GLY A 157 0.03 18.90 -8.00
CA GLY A 157 -0.33 20.30 -8.22
C GLY A 157 -1.74 20.56 -7.75
N ILE A 158 -1.91 21.37 -6.70
CA ILE A 158 -3.20 21.62 -6.07
C ILE A 158 -3.50 23.13 -6.10
N LYS A 159 -4.64 23.51 -6.66
CA LYS A 159 -5.06 24.92 -6.76
C LYS A 159 -6.17 25.24 -5.77
N GLY A 160 -5.90 26.09 -4.79
CA GLY A 160 -6.90 26.72 -3.93
C GLY A 160 -7.30 28.10 -4.45
N ALA A 161 -8.58 28.46 -4.35
CA ALA A 161 -9.07 29.80 -4.71
C ALA A 161 -10.15 30.24 -3.72
N SER A 162 -10.12 31.50 -3.30
CA SER A 162 -11.08 32.08 -2.35
C SER A 162 -11.16 33.60 -2.54
N LEU A 163 -12.32 34.19 -2.27
CA LEU A 163 -12.51 35.64 -2.22
C LEU A 163 -11.98 36.26 -0.91
N GLN A 164 -11.72 35.45 0.11
CA GLN A 164 -11.45 35.93 1.46
C GLN A 164 -9.99 36.29 1.70
N ASN A 165 -9.11 35.29 1.76
CA ASN A 165 -7.69 35.44 2.09
C ASN A 165 -6.89 34.16 1.74
N ASN A 166 -5.57 34.23 1.93
CA ASN A 166 -4.67 33.11 1.66
C ASN A 166 -4.97 31.86 2.51
N ALA A 167 -5.39 32.00 3.78
CA ALA A 167 -5.75 30.85 4.61
C ALA A 167 -6.96 30.10 4.05
N ALA A 168 -8.00 30.83 3.60
CA ALA A 168 -9.15 30.24 2.95
C ALA A 168 -8.78 29.53 1.63
N THR A 169 -7.79 30.05 0.87
CA THR A 169 -7.28 29.32 -0.31
C THR A 169 -6.60 28.00 0.08
N GLN A 170 -5.87 27.97 1.19
CA GLN A 170 -5.23 26.74 1.68
C GLN A 170 -6.27 25.69 2.06
N THR A 171 -7.34 26.09 2.76
CA THR A 171 -8.44 25.19 3.09
C THR A 171 -9.08 24.58 1.84
N GLN A 172 -9.26 25.37 0.78
CA GLN A 172 -9.79 24.86 -0.49
C GLN A 172 -8.81 23.91 -1.19
N ALA A 173 -7.49 24.16 -1.09
CA ALA A 173 -6.48 23.25 -1.59
C ALA A 173 -6.50 21.91 -0.82
N VAL A 174 -6.57 21.96 0.51
CA VAL A 174 -6.70 20.76 1.37
C VAL A 174 -7.93 19.94 0.98
N LYS A 175 -9.10 20.58 0.81
CA LYS A 175 -10.33 19.90 0.36
C LYS A 175 -10.16 19.20 -0.99
N LYS A 176 -9.51 19.87 -1.96
CA LYS A 176 -9.23 19.25 -3.27
C LYS A 176 -8.26 18.08 -3.17
N PHE A 177 -7.28 18.16 -2.29
CA PHE A 177 -6.37 17.04 -2.07
C PHE A 177 -7.08 15.85 -1.41
N THR A 178 -8.01 16.08 -0.48
CA THR A 178 -8.90 15.04 0.05
C THR A 178 -9.67 14.34 -1.07
N GLN A 179 -10.31 15.11 -1.96
CA GLN A 179 -11.04 14.57 -3.12
C GLN A 179 -10.13 13.78 -4.06
N LEU A 180 -8.88 14.24 -4.25
CA LEU A 180 -7.89 13.53 -5.06
C LEU A 180 -7.57 12.15 -4.44
N ILE A 181 -7.36 12.08 -3.12
CA ILE A 181 -7.14 10.81 -2.41
C ILE A 181 -8.33 9.87 -2.56
N GLU A 182 -9.56 10.38 -2.41
CA GLU A 182 -10.78 9.59 -2.55
C GLU A 182 -10.96 9.03 -3.97
N LYS A 183 -10.62 9.82 -4.99
CA LYS A 183 -10.76 9.45 -6.41
C LYS A 183 -9.65 8.50 -6.89
N GLU A 184 -8.40 8.81 -6.57
CA GLU A 184 -7.23 8.08 -7.09
C GLU A 184 -6.82 6.90 -6.22
N GLY A 185 -7.20 6.90 -4.93
CA GLY A 185 -6.78 5.91 -3.96
C GLY A 185 -5.37 6.18 -3.39
N LEU A 186 -5.13 5.67 -2.18
CA LEU A 186 -3.91 5.90 -1.41
C LEU A 186 -2.63 5.51 -2.16
N TRP A 187 -2.62 4.33 -2.80
CA TRP A 187 -1.44 3.81 -3.49
C TRP A 187 -0.98 4.74 -4.62
N ASN A 188 -1.92 5.16 -5.47
CA ASN A 188 -1.62 6.05 -6.58
C ASN A 188 -1.21 7.45 -6.11
N VAL A 189 -1.86 8.01 -5.08
CA VAL A 189 -1.45 9.30 -4.48
C VAL A 189 -0.02 9.24 -3.97
N LEU A 190 0.39 8.11 -3.41
CA LEU A 190 1.75 7.89 -2.91
C LEU A 190 2.76 7.54 -4.01
N GLY A 191 2.32 7.34 -5.25
CA GLY A 191 3.18 6.85 -6.33
C GLY A 191 3.70 5.44 -6.06
N LEU A 192 2.88 4.60 -5.44
CA LEU A 192 3.15 3.20 -5.13
C LEU A 192 2.33 2.29 -6.05
N GLN A 193 2.84 1.10 -6.33
CA GLN A 193 2.06 0.08 -7.03
C GLN A 193 0.86 -0.33 -6.16
N GLU A 194 -0.33 -0.38 -6.75
CA GLU A 194 -1.49 -0.89 -6.03
C GLU A 194 -1.30 -2.37 -5.70
N VAL A 195 -1.61 -2.72 -4.44
CA VAL A 195 -1.54 -4.08 -3.93
C VAL A 195 -2.94 -4.44 -3.43
N SER A 196 -3.70 -5.17 -4.24
CA SER A 196 -5.08 -5.56 -3.94
C SER A 196 -5.15 -7.06 -3.70
N CYS A 197 -5.43 -7.45 -2.45
CA CYS A 197 -5.49 -8.84 -1.98
C CYS A 197 -6.86 -9.14 -1.34
N LYS A 198 -7.92 -8.50 -1.84
CA LYS A 198 -9.28 -8.65 -1.32
C LYS A 198 -9.74 -10.11 -1.37
#